data_AF-A0A8T4YXR7-F1
#
_entry.id   AF-A0A8T4YXR7-F1
#
_cell.length_a   1.000
_cell.length_b   1.000
_cell.length_c   1.000
_cell.angle_alpha   90.00
_cell.angle_beta   90.00
_cell.angle_gamma   90.00
#
_symmetry.space_group_name_H-M   'P 1'
#
loop_
_entity.id
_entity.type
_entity.pdbx_description
1 polymer ?
#
loop_
_entity_poly.entity_id
_entity_poly.type
_entity_poly.pdbx_seq_one_letter_code
_entity_poly.pdbx_strand_id
1 'polypeptide(L)'
;MGFNEGVRKIDLRLLVHLLIGGLLCSVALFFLKNLIIIDLLLKSLNCLGALIFEEAQIGKKIISFGLIHLPSGFLGGLYTGYKIKERLKINLVFPSIIALLISAIYTTVILFISGYTGSLQFFPILLGYYFGLSADYLMGIIAPFLVMTTGVYLGGYTVSWKVEERIEEEIRFLKE
;
A
#
# COMPACT_ATOMS: atom_id res chain seq x y z
N MET A 1 25.44 -35.27 12.13
CA MET A 1 24.03 -34.94 11.80
C MET A 1 23.50 -34.02 12.89
N GLY A 2 23.63 -32.70 12.69
CA GLY A 2 23.16 -31.69 13.65
C GLY A 2 22.55 -30.55 12.84
N PHE A 3 21.35 -30.80 12.32
CA PHE A 3 20.69 -29.94 11.33
C PHE A 3 19.24 -29.72 11.76
N ASN A 4 18.98 -29.15 12.95
CA ASN A 4 17.66 -28.55 13.24
C ASN A 4 17.48 -27.76 14.56
N GLU A 5 18.38 -26.83 14.91
CA GLU A 5 18.09 -25.83 15.98
C GLU A 5 18.20 -24.38 15.50
N GLY A 6 18.20 -24.16 14.18
CA GLY A 6 18.29 -22.84 13.55
C GLY A 6 16.95 -22.23 13.12
N VAL A 7 15.81 -22.78 13.54
CA VAL A 7 14.50 -22.19 13.22
C VAL A 7 14.26 -21.02 14.18
N ARG A 8 14.69 -19.84 13.72
CA ARG A 8 14.35 -18.50 14.22
C ARG A 8 13.07 -18.50 15.07
N LYS A 9 13.19 -18.16 16.37
CA LYS A 9 12.07 -17.56 17.11
C LYS A 9 11.66 -16.31 16.34
N ILE A 10 10.64 -16.43 15.49
CA ILE A 10 9.97 -15.29 14.90
C ILE A 10 9.42 -14.51 16.09
N ASP A 11 9.89 -13.27 16.27
CA ASP A 11 9.38 -12.42 17.33
C ASP A 11 7.90 -12.11 17.02
N LEU A 12 7.01 -12.83 17.71
CA LEU A 12 5.56 -12.70 17.54
C LEU A 12 5.11 -11.24 17.70
N ARG A 13 5.81 -10.47 18.55
CA ARG A 13 5.54 -9.05 18.77
C ARG A 13 5.77 -8.23 17.50
N LEU A 14 6.86 -8.49 16.79
CA LEU A 14 7.16 -7.84 15.52
C LEU A 14 6.05 -8.12 14.51
N LEU A 15 5.65 -9.39 14.37
CA LEU A 15 4.60 -9.81 13.44
C LEU A 15 3.27 -9.10 13.73
N VAL A 16 2.89 -9.00 15.01
CA VAL A 16 1.67 -8.30 15.43
C VAL A 16 1.72 -6.82 15.05
N HIS A 17 2.84 -6.12 15.25
CA HIS A 17 2.96 -4.71 14.86
C HIS A 17 2.94 -4.51 13.34
N LEU A 18 3.55 -5.41 12.57
CA LEU A 18 3.46 -5.38 11.11
C LEU A 18 2.02 -5.58 10.62
N LEU A 19 1.30 -6.52 11.24
CA LEU A 19 -0.10 -6.81 10.91
C LEU A 19 -1.03 -5.64 11.25
N ILE A 20 -0.84 -5.00 12.40
CA ILE A 20 -1.61 -3.79 12.78
C ILE A 20 -1.30 -2.64 11.82
N GLY A 21 -0.03 -2.43 11.43
CA GLY A 21 0.34 -1.42 10.45
C GLY A 21 -0.33 -1.67 9.09
N GLY A 22 -0.33 -2.92 8.62
CA GLY A 22 -1.03 -3.31 7.39
C GLY A 22 -2.55 -3.13 7.49
N LEU A 23 -3.16 -3.45 8.63
CA LEU A 23 -4.58 -3.23 8.86
C LEU A 23 -4.94 -1.74 8.84
N LEU A 24 -4.12 -0.88 9.46
CA LEU A 24 -4.30 0.57 9.40
C LEU A 24 -4.24 1.10 7.97
N CYS A 25 -3.26 0.63 7.18
CA CYS A 25 -3.20 0.92 5.75
C CYS A 25 -4.50 0.51 5.03
N SER A 26 -5.02 -0.71 5.25
CA SER A 26 -6.25 -1.19 4.59
C SER A 26 -7.48 -0.40 5.00
N VAL A 27 -7.62 -0.08 6.29
CA VAL A 27 -8.75 0.70 6.80
C VAL A 27 -8.73 2.09 6.17
N ALA A 28 -7.57 2.76 6.17
CA ALA A 28 -7.41 4.05 5.51
C ALA A 28 -7.73 3.95 4.01
N LEU A 29 -7.20 2.94 3.32
CA LEU A 29 -7.47 2.69 1.91
C LEU A 29 -8.97 2.57 1.63
N PHE A 30 -9.70 1.83 2.47
CA PHE A 30 -11.14 1.67 2.34
C PHE A 30 -11.88 3.01 2.47
N PHE A 31 -11.58 3.80 3.50
CA PHE A 31 -12.19 5.11 3.68
C PHE A 31 -11.87 6.08 2.54
N LEU A 32 -10.58 6.19 2.15
CA LEU A 32 -10.16 7.09 1.08
C LEU A 32 -10.70 6.69 -0.29
N LYS A 33 -10.86 5.39 -0.57
CA LYS A 33 -11.43 4.91 -1.84
C LYS A 33 -12.88 5.33 -2.03
N ASN A 34 -13.64 5.43 -0.94
CA ASN A 34 -15.04 5.86 -0.99
C ASN A 34 -15.19 7.39 -1.19
N LEU A 35 -14.09 8.14 -1.21
CA LEU A 35 -14.12 9.58 -1.43
C LEU A 35 -14.23 9.88 -2.94
N ILE A 36 -15.30 10.58 -3.32
CA ILE A 36 -15.60 10.98 -4.70
C ILE A 36 -14.90 12.32 -5.06
N ILE A 37 -13.74 12.60 -4.45
CA ILE A 37 -13.10 13.93 -4.47
C ILE A 37 -12.75 14.38 -5.89
N ILE A 38 -12.18 13.48 -6.71
CA ILE A 38 -11.74 13.84 -8.06
C ILE A 38 -12.95 14.12 -8.96
N ASP A 39 -14.02 13.36 -8.82
CA ASP A 39 -15.25 13.59 -9.59
C ASP A 39 -15.96 14.88 -9.17
N LEU A 40 -15.95 15.22 -7.87
CA LEU A 40 -16.42 16.52 -7.40
C LEU A 40 -15.57 17.67 -7.94
N LEU A 41 -14.24 17.51 -7.97
CA LEU A 41 -13.32 18.49 -8.52
C LEU A 41 -13.54 18.70 -10.03
N LEU A 42 -13.59 17.62 -10.81
CA LEU A 42 -13.88 17.68 -12.26
C LEU A 42 -15.25 18.28 -12.54
N LYS A 43 -16.26 17.99 -11.71
CA LYS A 43 -17.58 18.60 -11.80
C LYS A 43 -17.53 20.09 -11.51
N SER A 44 -16.83 20.51 -10.47
CA SER A 44 -16.70 21.92 -10.08
C SER A 44 -15.99 22.77 -11.15
N LEU A 45 -15.04 22.17 -11.87
CA LEU A 45 -14.33 22.79 -12.99
C LEU A 45 -15.09 22.70 -14.33
N ASN A 46 -16.28 22.06 -14.34
CA ASN A 46 -17.07 21.78 -15.53
C ASN A 46 -16.29 20.97 -16.61
N CYS A 47 -15.36 20.13 -16.16
CA CYS A 47 -14.47 19.33 -17.01
C CYS A 47 -14.88 17.85 -17.11
N LEU A 48 -16.10 17.48 -16.67
CA LEU A 48 -16.55 16.08 -16.73
C LEU A 48 -16.54 15.53 -18.18
N GLY A 49 -16.83 16.37 -19.17
CA GLY A 49 -16.77 15.99 -20.58
C GLY A 49 -15.37 15.58 -21.06
N ALA A 50 -14.30 16.00 -20.37
CA ALA A 50 -12.94 15.58 -20.69
C ALA A 50 -12.75 14.07 -20.48
N LEU A 51 -13.55 13.43 -19.62
CA LEU A 51 -13.47 11.98 -19.38
C LEU A 51 -13.94 11.13 -20.57
N ILE A 52 -14.41 11.74 -21.66
CA ILE A 52 -14.67 11.04 -22.93
C ILE A 52 -13.35 10.55 -23.56
N PHE A 53 -12.24 11.23 -23.30
CA PHE A 53 -10.91 10.88 -23.82
C PHE A 53 -10.20 9.89 -22.89
N GLU A 54 -9.56 8.86 -23.48
CA GLU A 54 -8.86 7.81 -22.72
C GLU A 54 -7.70 8.37 -21.88
N GLU A 55 -6.98 9.36 -22.40
CA GLU A 55 -5.86 10.01 -21.72
C GLU A 55 -6.32 10.69 -20.42
N ALA A 56 -7.48 11.34 -20.45
CA ALA A 56 -8.06 11.96 -19.26
C ALA A 56 -8.51 10.90 -18.24
N GLN A 57 -9.02 9.76 -18.68
CA GLN A 57 -9.37 8.64 -17.80
C GLN A 57 -8.13 8.03 -17.14
N ILE A 58 -7.03 7.87 -17.88
CA ILE A 58 -5.74 7.41 -17.36
C ILE A 58 -5.20 8.43 -16.34
N GLY A 59 -5.23 9.72 -16.66
CA GLY A 59 -4.84 10.79 -15.75
C GLY A 59 -5.64 10.78 -14.44
N LYS A 60 -6.97 10.64 -14.53
CA LYS A 60 -7.85 10.46 -13.36
C LYS A 60 -7.42 9.27 -12.51
N LYS A 61 -7.13 8.11 -13.11
CA LYS A 61 -6.67 6.91 -12.39
C LYS A 61 -5.33 7.16 -11.66
N ILE A 62 -4.35 7.77 -12.32
CA ILE A 62 -3.03 8.07 -11.73
C ILE A 62 -3.17 9.00 -10.51
N ILE A 63 -3.94 10.09 -10.66
CA ILE A 63 -4.20 11.03 -9.57
C ILE A 63 -4.93 10.33 -8.41
N SER A 64 -5.90 9.46 -8.73
CA SER A 64 -6.61 8.65 -7.73
C SER A 64 -5.67 7.74 -6.96
N PHE A 65 -4.70 7.11 -7.63
CA PHE A 65 -3.71 6.27 -6.96
C PHE A 65 -2.88 7.07 -5.97
N GLY A 66 -2.38 8.23 -6.37
CA GLY A 66 -1.65 9.14 -5.48
C GLY A 66 -2.48 9.56 -4.28
N LEU A 67 -3.72 10.00 -4.49
CA LEU A 67 -4.58 10.49 -3.41
C LEU A 67 -5.06 9.41 -2.45
N ILE A 68 -5.22 8.18 -2.92
CA ILE A 68 -5.78 7.09 -2.11
C ILE A 68 -4.68 6.26 -1.45
N HIS A 69 -3.70 5.78 -2.23
CA HIS A 69 -2.72 4.78 -1.78
C HIS A 69 -1.55 5.40 -1.01
N LEU A 70 -1.17 6.64 -1.33
CA LEU A 70 -0.05 7.30 -0.65
C LEU A 70 -0.43 7.68 0.79
N PRO A 71 -1.57 8.35 1.07
CA PRO A 71 -1.96 8.64 2.45
C PRO A 71 -2.30 7.39 3.24
N SER A 72 -2.89 6.35 2.61
CA SER A 72 -3.16 5.09 3.29
C SER A 72 -1.87 4.40 3.74
N GLY A 73 -0.87 4.34 2.85
CA GLY A 73 0.47 3.85 3.17
C GLY A 73 1.12 4.66 4.27
N PHE A 74 1.05 6.00 4.18
CA PHE A 74 1.61 6.90 5.18
C PHE A 74 1.12 6.61 6.60
N LEU A 75 -0.18 6.37 6.79
CA LEU A 75 -0.76 6.11 8.12
C LEU A 75 -0.27 4.79 8.73
N GLY A 76 -0.23 3.69 7.96
CA GLY A 76 0.32 2.43 8.49
C GLY A 76 1.83 2.50 8.69
N GLY A 77 2.55 3.22 7.82
CA GLY A 77 3.96 3.53 7.98
C GLY A 77 4.26 4.31 9.25
N LEU A 78 3.43 5.31 9.59
CA LEU A 78 3.56 6.09 10.82
C LEU A 78 3.52 5.18 12.06
N TYR A 79 2.56 4.26 12.12
CA TYR A 79 2.43 3.31 13.22
C TYR A 79 3.60 2.31 13.25
N THR A 80 3.91 1.68 12.11
CA THR A 80 4.99 0.70 12.02
C THR A 80 6.34 1.33 12.37
N GLY A 81 6.64 2.52 11.85
CA GLY A 81 7.85 3.26 12.18
C GLY A 81 7.89 3.74 13.62
N TYR A 82 6.75 4.03 14.26
CA TYR A 82 6.72 4.33 15.68
C TYR A 82 7.07 3.12 16.54
N LYS A 83 6.53 1.93 16.22
CA LYS A 83 6.66 0.71 17.06
C LYS A 83 7.87 -0.15 16.76
N ILE A 84 8.31 -0.19 15.50
CA ILE A 84 9.41 -1.05 15.04
C ILE A 84 10.56 -0.13 14.67
N LYS A 85 11.68 -0.21 15.40
CA LYS A 85 12.90 0.57 15.12
C LYS A 85 13.99 -0.28 14.47
N GLU A 86 14.00 -1.57 14.77
CA GLU A 86 14.97 -2.51 14.22
C GLU A 86 14.68 -2.83 12.76
N ARG A 87 15.73 -2.81 11.93
CA ARG A 87 15.67 -3.15 10.49
C ARG A 87 14.50 -2.47 9.76
N LEU A 88 14.22 -1.22 10.13
CA LEU A 88 13.05 -0.46 9.69
C LEU A 88 12.90 -0.47 8.15
N LYS A 89 14.01 -0.30 7.43
CA LYS A 89 14.07 -0.38 5.95
C LYS A 89 13.38 -1.60 5.38
N ILE A 90 13.62 -2.78 5.94
CA ILE A 90 13.04 -4.04 5.44
C ILE A 90 11.62 -4.19 5.98
N ASN A 91 11.41 -3.82 7.24
CA ASN A 91 10.15 -4.02 7.94
C ASN A 91 9.01 -3.13 7.40
N LEU A 92 9.32 -1.96 6.84
CA LEU A 92 8.34 -1.05 6.23
C LEU A 92 7.73 -1.55 4.92
N VAL A 93 8.27 -2.59 4.28
CA VAL A 93 7.62 -3.14 3.08
C VAL A 93 6.39 -3.98 3.44
N PHE A 94 6.42 -4.66 4.60
CA PHE A 94 5.37 -5.62 4.97
C PHE A 94 3.97 -5.00 5.17
N PRO A 95 3.81 -3.82 5.81
CA PRO A 95 2.49 -3.18 5.92
C PRO A 95 1.81 -2.99 4.56
N SER A 96 2.56 -2.59 3.52
CA SER A 96 2.02 -2.46 2.16
C SER A 96 1.54 -3.79 1.59
N ILE A 97 2.34 -4.85 1.73
CA ILE A 97 1.99 -6.18 1.23
C ILE A 97 0.72 -6.69 1.92
N ILE A 98 0.69 -6.62 3.25
CA ILE A 98 -0.46 -7.04 4.06
C ILE A 98 -1.71 -6.26 3.65
N ALA A 99 -1.57 -4.94 3.45
CA ALA A 99 -2.69 -4.10 3.11
C ALA A 99 -3.29 -4.41 1.73
N LEU A 100 -2.44 -4.72 0.73
CA LEU A 100 -2.89 -5.17 -0.59
C LEU A 100 -3.57 -6.54 -0.52
N LEU A 101 -3.04 -7.47 0.28
CA LEU A 101 -3.65 -8.79 0.44
C LEU A 101 -5.04 -8.68 1.07
N ILE A 102 -5.17 -7.91 2.16
CA ILE A 102 -6.46 -7.69 2.82
C ILE A 102 -7.45 -7.04 1.86
N SER A 103 -7.04 -6.02 1.10
CA SER A 103 -7.94 -5.33 0.17
C SER A 103 -8.35 -6.20 -1.03
N ALA A 104 -7.46 -7.06 -1.52
CA ALA A 104 -7.77 -8.04 -2.57
C ALA A 104 -8.76 -9.10 -2.08
N ILE A 105 -8.54 -9.66 -0.88
CA ILE A 105 -9.45 -10.62 -0.26
C ILE A 105 -10.82 -9.98 -0.03
N TYR A 106 -10.86 -8.78 0.56
CA TYR A 106 -12.08 -8.03 0.81
C TYR A 106 -12.89 -7.83 -0.47
N THR A 107 -12.23 -7.37 -1.55
CA THR A 107 -12.89 -7.14 -2.84
C THR A 107 -13.44 -8.45 -3.41
N THR A 108 -12.69 -9.55 -3.31
CA THR A 108 -13.12 -10.88 -3.78
C THR A 108 -14.35 -11.39 -3.04
N VAL A 109 -14.37 -11.25 -1.70
CA VAL A 109 -15.51 -11.67 -0.86
C VAL A 109 -16.77 -10.86 -1.19
N ILE A 110 -16.65 -9.54 -1.34
CA ILE A 110 -17.79 -8.68 -1.69
C ILE A 110 -18.35 -9.05 -3.08
N LEU A 111 -17.49 -9.32 -4.06
CA LEU A 111 -17.92 -9.74 -5.40
C LEU A 111 -18.63 -11.10 -5.37
N PHE A 112 -18.12 -12.05 -4.59
CA PHE A 112 -18.76 -13.35 -4.40
C PHE A 112 -20.17 -13.23 -3.80
N ILE A 113 -20.33 -12.40 -2.76
CA ILE A 113 -21.61 -12.21 -2.08
C ILE A 113 -22.61 -11.43 -2.95
N SER A 114 -22.15 -10.44 -3.71
CA SER A 114 -23.03 -9.56 -4.51
C SER A 114 -23.57 -10.21 -5.78
N GLY A 115 -23.14 -11.43 -6.12
CA GLY A 115 -23.55 -12.12 -7.36
C GLY A 115 -23.10 -11.40 -8.63
N TYR A 116 -22.29 -10.34 -8.50
CA TYR A 116 -21.83 -9.49 -9.59
C TYR A 116 -20.60 -10.12 -10.22
N THR A 117 -20.81 -11.05 -11.15
CA THR A 117 -19.76 -11.61 -12.01
C THR A 117 -19.32 -10.66 -13.13
N GLY A 118 -19.98 -9.49 -13.31
CA GLY A 118 -19.89 -8.69 -14.53
C GLY A 118 -19.38 -7.24 -14.47
N SER A 119 -19.23 -6.59 -13.30
CA SER A 119 -18.75 -5.18 -13.24
C SER A 119 -17.39 -5.08 -12.56
N LEU A 120 -16.39 -4.98 -13.41
CA LEU A 120 -15.07 -5.57 -13.19
C LEU A 120 -14.02 -4.46 -13.22
N GLN A 121 -14.08 -3.52 -12.27
CA GLN A 121 -13.07 -2.46 -12.17
C GLN A 121 -11.84 -2.86 -11.33
N PHE A 122 -11.91 -3.98 -10.58
CA PHE A 122 -10.81 -4.51 -9.77
C PHE A 122 -10.60 -6.04 -9.89
N PHE A 123 -11.38 -6.71 -10.74
CA PHE A 123 -11.28 -8.15 -10.99
C PHE A 123 -10.22 -8.58 -12.05
N PRO A 124 -9.38 -7.72 -12.69
CA PRO A 124 -8.32 -8.24 -13.55
C PRO A 124 -7.07 -8.70 -12.79
N ILE A 125 -7.11 -8.89 -11.46
CA ILE A 125 -5.93 -9.35 -10.69
C ILE A 125 -5.74 -10.87 -10.83
N LEU A 126 -6.82 -11.67 -10.81
CA LEU A 126 -6.74 -13.13 -10.95
C LEU A 126 -7.08 -13.62 -12.36
N LEU A 127 -8.00 -12.94 -13.07
CA LEU A 127 -8.40 -13.32 -14.44
C LEU A 127 -7.48 -12.72 -15.53
N GLY A 128 -6.91 -11.53 -15.29
CA GLY A 128 -5.91 -10.92 -16.19
C GLY A 128 -4.60 -11.72 -16.27
N TYR A 129 -4.28 -12.46 -15.21
CA TYR A 129 -3.19 -13.44 -15.15
C TYR A 129 -3.41 -14.63 -16.12
N TYR A 130 -4.66 -15.03 -16.37
CA TYR A 130 -5.00 -16.18 -17.23
C TYR A 130 -5.23 -15.80 -18.71
N PHE A 131 -5.58 -14.53 -19.01
CA PHE A 131 -6.02 -14.10 -20.35
C PHE A 131 -5.10 -13.12 -21.09
N GLY A 132 -3.93 -12.75 -20.54
CA GLY A 132 -2.88 -12.08 -21.31
C GLY A 132 -3.19 -10.65 -21.77
N LEU A 133 -3.49 -9.73 -20.85
CA LEU A 133 -3.68 -8.30 -21.13
C LEU A 133 -2.50 -7.46 -20.60
N SER A 134 -1.71 -6.92 -21.53
CA SER A 134 -0.35 -6.40 -21.34
C SER A 134 -0.23 -4.94 -20.85
N ALA A 135 -1.30 -4.29 -20.36
CA ALA A 135 -1.23 -2.95 -19.74
C ALA A 135 -1.91 -2.86 -18.35
N ASP A 136 -2.81 -3.79 -18.03
CA ASP A 136 -3.62 -3.75 -16.80
C ASP A 136 -2.86 -4.18 -15.54
N TYR A 137 -1.81 -4.98 -15.68
CA TYR A 137 -1.02 -5.47 -14.54
C TYR A 137 -0.28 -4.34 -13.82
N LEU A 138 0.26 -3.38 -14.59
CA LEU A 138 1.02 -2.27 -14.05
C LEU A 138 0.11 -1.37 -13.20
N MET A 139 -1.08 -1.03 -13.71
CA MET A 139 -2.03 -0.19 -12.98
C MET A 139 -2.79 -0.96 -11.90
N GLY A 140 -2.97 -2.28 -12.04
CA GLY A 140 -3.75 -3.10 -11.10
C GLY A 140 -3.00 -3.55 -9.85
N ILE A 141 -1.68 -3.79 -9.95
CA ILE A 141 -0.88 -4.35 -8.85
C ILE A 141 0.37 -3.52 -8.59
N ILE A 142 1.18 -3.28 -9.62
CA ILE A 142 2.49 -2.65 -9.47
C ILE A 142 2.36 -1.20 -8.96
N ALA A 143 1.54 -0.38 -9.62
CA ALA A 143 1.39 1.03 -9.26
C ALA A 143 0.80 1.21 -7.84
N PRO A 144 -0.30 0.53 -7.46
CA PRO A 144 -0.80 0.55 -6.09
C PRO A 144 0.26 0.13 -5.07
N PHE A 145 1.02 -0.93 -5.36
CA PHE A 145 2.07 -1.43 -4.49
C PHE A 145 3.20 -0.41 -4.31
N LEU A 146 3.70 0.17 -5.40
CA LEU A 146 4.77 1.15 -5.37
C LEU A 146 4.34 2.40 -4.61
N VAL A 147 3.19 2.99 -4.97
CA VAL A 147 2.71 4.24 -4.36
C VAL A 147 2.41 4.03 -2.88
N MET A 148 1.79 2.91 -2.50
CA MET A 148 1.53 2.61 -1.10
C MET A 148 2.82 2.36 -0.32
N THR A 149 3.80 1.66 -0.91
CA THR A 149 5.11 1.46 -0.29
C THR A 149 5.84 2.79 -0.11
N THR A 150 5.82 3.68 -1.09
CA THR A 150 6.34 5.05 -0.93
C THR A 150 5.67 5.75 0.25
N GLY A 151 4.34 5.65 0.37
CA GLY A 151 3.59 6.16 1.52
C GLY A 151 4.08 5.58 2.86
N VAL A 152 4.18 4.25 2.96
CA VAL A 152 4.64 3.57 4.18
C VAL A 152 6.05 3.99 4.57
N TYR A 153 6.95 4.15 3.60
CA TYR A 153 8.29 4.68 3.85
C TYR A 153 8.25 6.11 4.37
N LEU A 154 7.51 7.00 3.71
CA LEU A 154 7.36 8.40 4.15
C LEU A 154 6.85 8.48 5.60
N GLY A 155 5.81 7.72 5.93
CA GLY A 155 5.25 7.68 7.29
C GLY A 155 6.23 7.09 8.31
N GLY A 156 6.88 5.98 7.96
CA GLY A 156 7.81 5.30 8.85
C GLY A 156 9.05 6.14 9.19
N TYR A 157 9.62 6.83 8.20
CA TYR A 157 10.78 7.69 8.40
C TYR A 157 10.45 9.00 9.10
N THR A 158 9.25 9.55 8.89
CA THR A 158 8.82 10.77 9.60
C THR A 158 8.95 10.62 11.13
N VAL A 159 8.69 9.43 11.67
CA VAL A 159 8.76 9.14 13.11
C VAL A 159 10.12 8.60 13.55
N SER A 160 10.87 7.99 12.65
CA SER A 160 12.14 7.31 12.96
C SER A 160 13.40 8.10 12.60
N TRP A 161 13.26 9.25 11.94
CA TRP A 161 14.37 10.08 11.48
C TRP A 161 15.45 10.31 12.55
N LYS A 162 15.03 10.74 13.75
CA LYS A 162 15.93 11.02 14.88
C LYS A 162 16.67 9.80 15.44
N VAL A 163 16.12 8.60 15.23
CA VAL A 163 16.76 7.35 15.71
C VAL A 163 17.85 6.94 14.74
N GLU A 164 17.64 7.13 13.44
CA GLU A 164 18.63 6.78 12.42
C GLU A 164 19.82 7.73 12.44
N GLU A 165 19.59 9.04 12.61
CA GLU A 165 20.67 10.03 12.78
C GLU A 165 21.61 9.66 13.94
N ARG A 166 21.05 9.27 15.09
CA ARG A 166 21.85 8.86 16.27
C ARG A 166 22.71 7.63 15.97
N ILE A 167 22.16 6.64 15.28
CA ILE A 167 22.89 5.40 14.94
C ILE A 167 24.02 5.72 13.94
N GLU A 168 23.78 6.59 12.96
CA GLU A 168 24.79 7.00 11.99
C GLU A 168 25.92 7.80 12.64
N GLU A 169 25.61 8.67 13.61
CA GLU A 169 26.60 9.38 14.41
C GLU A 169 27.45 8.42 15.25
N GLU A 170 26.84 7.50 15.99
CA GLU A 170 27.56 6.49 16.78
C GLU A 170 28.50 5.64 15.90
N ILE A 171 28.05 5.21 14.72
CA ILE A 171 28.89 4.45 13.77
C ILE A 171 30.06 5.30 13.26
N ARG A 172 29.88 6.61 13.07
CA ARG A 172 30.96 7.52 12.65
C ARG A 172 32.00 7.66 13.75
N PHE A 173 31.58 7.88 14.99
CA PHE A 173 32.49 7.95 16.16
C PHE A 173 33.29 6.67 16.37
N LEU A 174 32.73 5.50 16.06
CA LEU A 174 33.43 4.21 16.19
C LEU A 174 34.45 3.93 15.07
N LYS A 175 34.46 4.73 14.00
CA LYS A 175 35.37 4.57 12.85
C LYS A 175 36.54 5.56 12.85
N GLU A 176 36.48 6.58 13.71
CA GLU A 176 37.56 7.54 13.97
C GLU A 176 38.44 7.07 15.13
#